data_AF-A0A261BXF3-F1
#
_entry.id   AF-A0A261BXF3-F1
#
_cell.length_a   1.000
_cell.length_b   1.000
_cell.length_c   1.000
_cell.angle_alpha   90.00
_cell.angle_beta   90.00
_cell.angle_gamma   90.00
#
_symmetry.space_group_name_H-M   'P 1'
#
loop_
_entity.id
_entity.type
_entity.pdbx_description
1 polymer ?
#
loop_
_entity_poly.entity_id
_entity_poly.type
_entity_poly.pdbx_seq_one_letter_code
_entity_poly.pdbx_strand_id
1 'polypeptide(L)'
;MKFVLKHVFANVPKLLNGEINQIDSEQEEHFNVIWGMSLKKAGKTVCLCLSMTNPNDNDDCSIQTVVDVKAIASNGKTCDQTKEHVF
;
A
#
# COMPACT_ATOMS: atom_id res chain seq x y z
N MET A 1 10.90 2.70 16.07
CA MET A 1 10.45 3.93 15.37
C MET A 1 9.35 3.52 14.40
N LYS A 2 8.30 4.31 14.17
CA LYS A 2 7.16 3.93 13.31
C LYS A 2 6.63 5.14 12.54
N PHE A 3 6.04 4.91 11.38
CA PHE A 3 5.36 5.92 10.57
C PHE A 3 4.00 5.37 10.10
N VAL A 4 3.16 6.24 9.53
CA VAL A 4 1.82 5.89 9.07
C VAL A 4 1.60 6.49 7.69
N LEU A 5 1.37 5.63 6.70
CA LEU A 5 0.90 6.05 5.37
C LEU A 5 -0.63 6.15 5.39
N LYS A 6 -1.20 7.22 4.81
CA LYS A 6 -2.65 7.39 4.70
C LYS A 6 -3.01 7.79 3.28
N HIS A 7 -3.97 7.08 2.69
CA HIS A 7 -4.48 7.41 1.37
C HIS A 7 -5.95 7.04 1.23
N VAL A 8 -6.69 7.87 0.50
CA VAL A 8 -8.07 7.61 0.10
C VAL A 8 -8.08 7.27 -1.38
N PHE A 9 -8.23 5.98 -1.69
CA PHE A 9 -8.29 5.53 -3.08
C PHE A 9 -9.57 6.03 -3.75
N ALA A 10 -9.43 7.04 -4.62
CA ALA A 10 -10.50 7.51 -5.49
C ALA A 10 -10.58 6.65 -6.77
N ASN A 11 -11.67 6.77 -7.52
CA ASN A 11 -11.85 6.07 -8.81
C ASN A 11 -11.86 4.53 -8.73
N VAL A 12 -12.13 3.94 -7.56
CA VAL A 12 -12.30 2.48 -7.39
C VAL A 12 -13.30 1.86 -8.38
N PRO A 13 -14.44 2.50 -8.75
CA PRO A 13 -15.31 1.94 -9.78
C PRO A 13 -14.62 1.72 -11.13
N LYS A 14 -13.72 2.62 -11.55
CA LYS A 14 -12.95 2.46 -12.79
C LYS A 14 -12.01 1.26 -12.72
N LEU A 15 -11.40 1.03 -11.56
CA LEU A 15 -10.58 -0.16 -11.29
C LEU A 15 -11.43 -1.44 -11.37
N LEU A 16 -12.60 -1.45 -10.74
CA LEU A 16 -13.50 -2.60 -10.72
C LEU A 16 -14.10 -2.92 -12.09
N ASN A 17 -14.35 -1.91 -12.92
CA ASN A 17 -14.83 -2.07 -14.29
C ASN A 17 -13.73 -2.49 -15.27
N GLY A 18 -12.45 -2.42 -14.86
CA GLY A 18 -11.31 -2.73 -15.72
C GLY A 18 -10.92 -1.59 -16.67
N GLU A 19 -11.37 -0.36 -16.42
CA GLU A 19 -10.94 0.84 -17.15
C GLU A 19 -9.50 1.24 -16.78
N ILE A 20 -9.10 0.91 -15.54
CA ILE A 20 -7.73 1.07 -15.03
C ILE A 20 -7.30 -0.21 -14.31
N ASN A 21 -5.99 -0.47 -14.26
CA ASN A 21 -5.44 -1.69 -13.65
C ASN A 21 -4.93 -1.48 -12.22
N GLN A 22 -4.62 -0.24 -11.84
CA GLN A 22 -4.15 0.13 -10.50
C GLN A 22 -4.50 1.58 -10.16
N ILE A 23 -4.57 1.88 -8.86
CA ILE A 23 -4.63 3.23 -8.30
C ILE A 23 -3.47 3.34 -7.32
N ASP A 24 -2.56 4.27 -7.54
CA ASP A 24 -1.38 4.49 -6.70
C ASP A 24 -1.61 5.65 -5.72
N SER A 25 -1.07 5.52 -4.51
CA SER A 25 -1.02 6.61 -3.54
C SER A 25 0.11 7.58 -3.87
N GLU A 26 0.13 8.71 -3.17
CA GLU A 26 1.34 9.51 -3.03
C GLU A 26 2.46 8.67 -2.39
N GLN A 27 3.70 9.02 -2.73
CA GLN A 27 4.89 8.40 -2.17
C GLN A 27 5.42 9.25 -1.00
N GLU A 28 5.93 8.60 0.03
CA GLU A 28 6.53 9.26 1.19
C GLU A 28 7.90 8.65 1.50
N GLU A 29 8.89 9.49 1.81
CA GLU A 29 10.20 9.03 2.23
C GLU A 29 10.23 8.82 3.75
N HIS A 30 10.58 7.60 4.17
CA HIS A 30 10.81 7.25 5.57
C HIS A 30 12.01 6.32 5.68
N PHE A 31 12.95 6.64 6.58
CA PHE A 31 14.19 5.89 6.76
C PHE A 31 15.06 5.78 5.49
N ASN A 32 15.14 6.86 4.71
CA ASN A 32 15.85 6.92 3.42
C ASN A 32 15.30 5.93 2.38
N VAL A 33 14.03 5.55 2.50
CA VAL A 33 13.35 4.60 1.63
C VAL A 33 12.04 5.23 1.19
N ILE A 34 11.70 5.08 -0.09
CA ILE A 34 10.46 5.59 -0.64
C ILE A 34 9.38 4.53 -0.44
N TRP A 35 8.30 4.91 0.23
CA TRP A 35 7.15 4.07 0.49
C TRP A 35 5.95 4.54 -0.30
N GLY A 36 5.10 3.60 -0.72
CA GLY A 36 3.85 3.89 -1.40
C GLY A 36 2.85 2.76 -1.23
N MET A 37 1.60 3.02 -1.56
CA MET A 37 0.54 2.02 -1.57
C MET A 37 -0.11 1.99 -2.95
N SER A 38 -0.57 0.82 -3.36
CA SER A 38 -1.37 0.69 -4.58
C SER A 38 -2.56 -0.23 -4.36
N LEU A 39 -3.67 0.10 -5.01
CA LEU A 39 -4.86 -0.71 -5.05
C LEU A 39 -4.97 -1.36 -6.43
N LYS A 40 -4.97 -2.70 -6.47
CA LYS A 40 -4.95 -3.47 -7.71
C LYS A 40 -6.13 -4.44 -7.76
N LYS A 41 -6.70 -4.65 -8.94
CA LYS A 41 -7.72 -5.68 -9.14
C LYS A 41 -7.04 -7.04 -9.33
N ALA A 42 -7.47 -8.04 -8.56
CA ALA A 42 -7.00 -9.42 -8.65
C ALA A 42 -8.20 -10.35 -8.88
N GLY A 43 -8.62 -10.48 -10.15
CA GLY A 43 -9.83 -11.24 -10.48
C GLY A 43 -11.09 -10.61 -9.89
N LYS A 44 -11.72 -11.30 -8.92
CA LYS A 44 -12.93 -10.85 -8.23
C LYS A 44 -12.64 -10.09 -6.92
N THR A 45 -11.38 -9.98 -6.54
CA THR A 45 -10.96 -9.27 -5.33
C THR A 45 -10.15 -8.03 -5.67
N VAL A 46 -9.93 -7.20 -4.65
CA VAL A 46 -9.03 -6.07 -4.71
C VAL A 46 -7.89 -6.34 -3.73
N CYS A 47 -6.67 -6.04 -4.15
CA CYS A 47 -5.46 -6.19 -3.36
C CYS A 47 -4.94 -4.81 -2.99
N LEU A 48 -4.64 -4.59 -1.71
CA LEU A 48 -3.83 -3.48 -1.25
C LEU A 48 -2.37 -3.95 -1.22
N CYS A 49 -1.51 -3.29 -1.99
CA CYS A 49 -0.08 -3.56 -2.03
C CYS A 49 0.67 -2.40 -1.36
N LEU A 50 1.58 -2.73 -0.44
CA LEU A 50 2.59 -1.80 0.09
C LEU A 50 3.85 -1.97 -0.76
N SER A 51 4.35 -0.86 -1.33
CA SER A 51 5.56 -0.84 -2.15
C SER A 51 6.68 -0.12 -1.42
N MET A 52 7.89 -0.64 -1.60
CA MET A 52 9.13 -0.10 -1.10
C MET A 52 10.08 0.09 -2.29
N THR A 53 10.70 1.25 -2.37
CA THR A 53 11.73 1.55 -3.37
C THR A 53 12.96 2.07 -2.65
N ASN A 54 14.06 1.32 -2.78
CA ASN A 54 15.38 1.78 -2.36
C ASN A 54 15.85 2.85 -3.35
N PRO A 55 16.13 4.09 -2.91
CA PRO A 55 16.64 5.12 -3.82
C PRO A 55 18.06 4.81 -4.33
N ASN A 56 18.79 3.89 -3.69
CA ASN A 56 20.13 3.47 -4.08
C ASN A 56 20.09 2.04 -4.65
N ASP A 57 19.82 1.91 -5.95
CA ASP A 57 19.69 0.63 -6.69
C ASP A 57 20.91 -0.32 -6.61
N ASN A 58 22.05 0.13 -6.09
CA ASN A 58 23.29 -0.65 -5.99
C ASN A 58 23.49 -1.36 -4.65
N ASP A 59 22.64 -1.12 -3.65
CA ASP A 59 22.76 -1.75 -2.32
C ASP A 59 21.68 -2.80 -2.10
N ASP A 60 22.10 -4.01 -1.73
CA ASP A 60 21.22 -5.04 -1.18
C ASP A 60 20.64 -4.53 0.14
N CYS A 61 19.40 -4.02 0.11
CA CYS A 61 18.68 -3.63 1.30
C CYS A 61 17.59 -4.66 1.62
N SER A 62 17.44 -4.97 2.90
CA SER A 62 16.23 -5.65 3.39
C SER A 62 15.64 -4.84 4.54
N ILE A 63 14.32 -4.78 4.59
CA ILE A 63 13.62 -4.07 5.66
C ILE A 63 12.68 -5.04 6.34
N GLN A 64 13.07 -5.46 7.55
CA GLN A 64 12.18 -6.18 8.44
C GLN A 64 11.31 -5.19 9.22
N THR A 65 10.00 -5.33 9.10
CA THR A 65 9.05 -4.44 9.75
C THR A 65 7.74 -5.17 10.11
N VAL A 66 6.96 -4.54 10.98
CA VAL A 66 5.58 -4.92 11.27
C VAL A 66 4.66 -3.93 10.58
N VAL A 67 3.74 -4.44 9.77
CA VAL A 67 2.76 -3.65 9.02
C VAL A 67 1.40 -3.83 9.66
N ASP A 68 0.83 -2.71 10.13
CA ASP A 68 -0.56 -2.63 10.57
C ASP A 68 -1.41 -2.00 9.45
N VAL A 69 -2.32 -2.78 8.87
CA VAL A 69 -3.24 -2.35 7.82
C VAL A 69 -4.63 -2.16 8.43
N LYS A 70 -5.19 -0.96 8.24
CA LYS A 70 -6.58 -0.65 8.58
C LYS A 70 -7.32 -0.16 7.34
N ALA A 71 -8.26 -0.95 6.83
CA ALA A 71 -9.19 -0.53 5.80
C ALA A 71 -10.47 0.01 6.45
N ILE A 72 -10.94 1.16 6.00
CA ILE A 72 -12.15 1.82 6.51
C ILE A 72 -13.14 1.97 5.35
N ALA A 73 -14.28 1.30 5.44
CA ALA A 73 -15.36 1.44 4.48
C ALA A 73 -16.12 2.76 4.70
N SER A 74 -16.83 3.23 3.66
CA SER A 74 -17.62 4.48 3.72
C SER A 74 -18.72 4.46 4.79
N ASN A 75 -19.19 3.28 5.19
CA ASN A 75 -20.16 3.08 6.27
C ASN A 75 -19.51 3.00 7.67
N GLY A 76 -18.21 3.29 7.78
CA GLY A 76 -17.46 3.28 9.03
C GLY A 76 -17.00 1.90 9.50
N LYS A 77 -17.34 0.81 8.79
CA LYS A 77 -16.82 -0.53 9.14
C LYS A 77 -15.32 -0.57 8.90
N THR A 78 -14.58 -1.15 9.84
CA THR A 78 -13.14 -1.34 9.74
C THR A 78 -12.78 -2.80 9.55
N CYS A 79 -11.67 -3.03 8.84
CA CYS A 79 -10.98 -4.30 8.79
C CYS A 79 -9.52 -4.04 9.15
N ASP A 80 -9.03 -4.72 10.18
CA ASP A 80 -7.71 -4.52 10.76
C ASP A 80 -6.90 -5.80 10.58
N GLN A 81 -5.66 -5.67 10.11
CA GLN A 81 -4.74 -6.77 9.93
C GLN A 81 -3.32 -6.34 10.27
N THR A 82 -2.63 -7.14 11.10
CA THR A 82 -1.22 -6.94 11.43
C THR A 82 -0.40 -8.08 10.83
N LYS A 83 0.75 -7.76 10.24
CA LYS A 83 1.65 -8.75 9.65
C LYS A 83 3.12 -8.35 9.82
N GLU A 84 3.95 -9.30 10.24
CA GLU A 84 5.40 -9.19 10.13
C GLU A 84 5.83 -9.48 8.69
N HIS A 85 6.71 -8.65 8.15
CA HIS A 85 7.18 -8.80 6.78
C HIS A 85 8.65 -8.35 6.64
N VAL A 86 9.35 -9.01 5.72
CA VAL A 86 10.68 -8.61 5.27
C VAL A 86 10.53 -8.24 3.80
N PHE A 87 10.76 -6.97 3.49
CA PHE A 87 10.89 -6.46 2.13
C PHE A 87 12.31 -6.67 1.61
#